data_AF-A0A959AQ12-F1
#
_entry.id   AF-A0A959AQ12-F1
#
_cell.length_a   1.000
_cell.length_b   1.000
_cell.length_c   1.000
_cell.angle_alpha   90.00
_cell.angle_beta   90.00
_cell.angle_gamma   90.00
#
_symmetry.space_group_name_H-M   'P 1'
#
loop_
_entity.id
_entity.type
_entity.pdbx_description
1 polymer ?
#
loop_
_entity_poly.entity_id
_entity_poly.type
_entity_poly.pdbx_seq_one_letter_code
_entity_poly.pdbx_strand_id
1 'polypeptide(L)'
;MTAKHHPLGVIPLFFILGLAIVSRLLDFNGLYGQDAHEYLRLGHVYAGLMAGQPYSAHSAGDAEFAVGYPLAGALLARSGLDMRTAMQCISWISAGLALLFFDRCLQVLSPGARAQSRWMFTGLTLMLSPCFVRAGMTVMSDALGLALALAALEQGFRVLETGRPGRAVVAAVLCGLAVCTRFSLAGLLAAFAATLLFYLLQNRKWWMAVATLAAGLLALLPHFLLKPAGAENVLSHSLLENWSLSNHFKAVFSNANGTVDYGLPNILYVLFPLAHPWFCLLLPGLWLLFKRTDVHLISKKMIVACLVCYLVFLGGIPHQNLRYLLPAYTLL
;
A
#
# COMPACT_ATOMS: atom_id res chain seq x y z
N MET A 1 1.34 9.61 -32.17
CA MET A 1 0.17 10.20 -31.49
C MET A 1 0.66 10.96 -30.27
N THR A 2 0.72 12.28 -30.36
CA THR A 2 1.11 13.17 -29.26
C THR A 2 0.05 13.09 -28.15
N ALA A 3 0.47 12.68 -26.96
CA ALA A 3 -0.41 12.60 -25.80
C ALA A 3 -0.86 14.01 -25.42
N LYS A 4 -2.04 14.44 -25.88
CA LYS A 4 -2.69 15.65 -25.35
C LYS A 4 -2.87 15.43 -23.85
N HIS A 5 -2.20 16.24 -23.03
CA HIS A 5 -2.41 16.26 -21.59
C HIS A 5 -3.89 16.53 -21.33
N HIS A 6 -4.61 15.52 -20.86
CA HIS A 6 -6.02 15.67 -20.54
C HIS A 6 -6.13 16.58 -19.31
N PRO A 7 -7.03 17.58 -19.30
CA PRO A 7 -7.15 18.54 -18.20
C PRO A 7 -7.51 17.91 -16.85
N LEU A 8 -7.84 16.62 -16.81
CA LEU A 8 -8.16 15.88 -15.58
C LEU A 8 -6.92 15.30 -14.88
N GLY A 9 -5.75 15.33 -15.54
CA GLY A 9 -4.49 14.89 -14.94
C GLY A 9 -4.00 15.74 -13.76
N VAL A 10 -4.65 16.89 -13.51
CA VAL A 10 -4.36 17.79 -12.38
C VAL A 10 -5.13 17.45 -11.10
N ILE A 11 -6.12 16.55 -11.17
CA ILE A 11 -6.93 16.15 -10.00
C ILE A 11 -6.07 15.67 -8.82
N PRO A 12 -5.04 14.81 -9.02
CA PRO A 12 -4.12 14.43 -7.94
C PRO A 12 -3.45 15.62 -7.24
N LEU A 13 -3.07 16.65 -8.02
CA LEU A 13 -2.44 17.85 -7.46
C LEU A 13 -3.41 18.66 -6.62
N PHE A 14 -4.64 18.86 -7.10
CA PHE A 14 -5.69 19.51 -6.31
C PHE A 14 -6.02 18.73 -5.04
N PHE A 15 -6.00 17.40 -5.08
CA PHE A 15 -6.20 16.58 -3.90
C PHE A 15 -5.07 16.75 -2.88
N ILE A 16 -3.80 16.73 -3.33
CA ILE A 16 -2.63 17.02 -2.48
C ILE A 16 -2.78 18.39 -1.80
N LEU A 17 -3.10 19.43 -2.57
CA LEU A 17 -3.30 20.78 -2.05
C LEU A 17 -4.48 20.84 -1.08
N GLY A 18 -5.58 20.16 -1.38
CA GLY A 18 -6.75 20.06 -0.50
C GLY A 18 -6.39 19.42 0.84
N LEU A 19 -5.66 18.30 0.84
CA LEU A 19 -5.19 17.65 2.08
C LEU A 19 -4.27 18.57 2.89
N ALA A 20 -3.36 19.28 2.22
CA ALA A 20 -2.47 20.23 2.88
C ALA A 20 -3.24 21.40 3.52
N ILE A 21 -4.18 22.01 2.78
CA ILE A 21 -5.01 23.11 3.27
C ILE A 21 -5.87 22.63 4.44
N VAL A 22 -6.57 21.51 4.32
CA VAL A 22 -7.40 20.96 5.40
C VAL A 22 -6.56 20.64 6.64
N SER A 23 -5.38 20.04 6.46
CA SER A 23 -4.48 19.76 7.58
C SER A 23 -4.07 21.04 8.32
N ARG A 24 -3.81 22.14 7.60
CA ARG A 24 -3.47 23.44 8.19
C ARG A 24 -4.67 24.13 8.84
N LEU A 25 -5.85 24.08 8.21
CA LEU A 25 -7.08 24.67 8.76
C LEU A 25 -7.51 24.01 10.07
N LEU A 26 -7.27 22.69 10.20
CA LEU A 26 -7.59 21.92 11.40
C LEU A 26 -6.47 21.92 12.45
N ASP A 27 -5.37 22.64 12.21
CA ASP A 27 -4.12 22.55 13.01
C ASP A 27 -3.66 21.10 13.26
N PHE A 28 -3.92 20.23 12.27
CA PHE A 28 -3.63 18.82 12.39
C PHE A 28 -2.18 18.55 12.01
N ASN A 29 -1.39 18.17 13.02
CA ASN A 29 0.05 17.95 12.90
C ASN A 29 0.43 16.60 12.26
N GLY A 30 -0.55 15.80 11.79
CA GLY A 30 -0.32 14.50 11.15
C GLY A 30 -0.06 13.35 12.11
N LEU A 31 0.23 13.60 13.39
CA LEU A 31 0.55 12.59 14.39
C LEU A 31 -0.74 12.10 15.05
N TYR A 32 -1.12 10.86 14.73
CA TYR A 32 -2.31 10.22 15.30
C TYR A 32 -1.97 8.80 15.78
N GLY A 33 -2.04 8.61 17.09
CA GLY A 33 -1.72 7.33 17.74
C GLY A 33 -0.22 7.05 17.87
N GLN A 34 0.11 5.98 18.60
CA GLN A 34 1.50 5.61 18.93
C GLN A 34 2.35 5.33 17.68
N ASP A 35 1.79 4.61 16.70
CA ASP A 35 2.45 4.29 15.43
C ASP A 35 3.01 5.52 14.70
N ALA A 36 2.26 6.64 14.67
CA ALA A 36 2.69 7.85 13.96
C ALA A 36 3.89 8.52 14.65
N HIS A 37 3.92 8.49 15.98
CA HIS A 37 5.08 8.95 16.75
C HIS A 37 6.29 8.04 16.55
N GLU A 38 6.07 6.74 16.44
CA GLU A 38 7.14 5.78 16.19
C GLU A 38 7.73 5.93 14.79
N TYR A 39 6.90 6.17 13.77
CA TYR A 39 7.36 6.55 12.44
C TYR A 39 8.17 7.84 12.46
N LEU A 40 7.74 8.86 13.21
CA LEU A 40 8.48 10.12 13.35
C LEU A 40 9.86 9.89 14.00
N ARG A 41 9.91 9.09 15.07
CA ARG A 41 11.15 8.72 15.75
C ARG A 41 12.11 8.02 14.78
N LEU A 42 11.64 6.99 14.07
CA LEU A 42 12.43 6.27 13.07
C LEU A 42 12.92 7.19 11.94
N GLY A 43 12.12 8.17 11.53
CA GLY A 43 12.54 9.20 10.59
C GLY A 43 13.77 9.98 11.08
N HIS A 44 13.75 10.41 12.35
CA HIS A 44 14.92 11.07 12.97
C HIS A 44 16.14 10.15 13.07
N VAL A 45 15.94 8.89 13.45
CA VAL A 45 17.03 7.90 13.53
C VAL A 45 17.70 7.74 12.17
N TYR A 46 16.93 7.54 11.10
CA TYR A 46 17.50 7.36 9.76
C TYR A 46 18.12 8.63 9.19
N ALA A 47 17.59 9.82 9.52
CA ALA A 47 18.26 11.07 9.19
C ALA A 47 19.61 11.20 9.91
N GLY A 48 19.68 10.80 11.19
CA GLY A 48 20.92 10.74 11.96
C GLY A 48 21.94 9.77 11.35
N LEU A 49 21.52 8.55 11.01
CA LEU A 49 22.39 7.56 10.35
C LEU A 49 22.97 8.09 9.03
N MET A 50 22.15 8.77 8.21
CA MET A 50 22.61 9.40 6.96
C MET A 50 23.59 10.55 7.20
N ALA A 51 23.56 11.17 8.38
CA ALA A 51 24.51 12.19 8.83
C ALA A 51 25.74 11.59 9.54
N GLY A 52 25.88 10.26 9.57
CA GLY A 52 27.00 9.57 10.21
C GLY A 52 26.87 9.44 11.74
N GLN A 53 25.70 9.72 12.31
CA GLN A 53 25.44 9.51 13.74
C GLN A 53 25.19 8.03 14.04
N PRO A 54 25.52 7.54 15.24
CA PRO A 54 25.20 6.17 15.64
C PRO A 54 23.68 5.97 15.75
N TYR A 55 23.24 4.71 15.65
CA TYR A 55 21.84 4.35 15.85
C TYR A 55 21.39 4.74 17.26
N SER A 56 20.38 5.60 17.36
CA SER A 56 19.91 6.14 18.63
C SER A 56 18.63 5.46 19.09
N ALA A 57 18.60 5.11 20.39
CA ALA A 57 17.45 4.60 21.14
C ALA A 57 16.69 3.42 20.50
N HIS A 58 17.01 2.21 20.94
CA HIS A 58 16.25 1.01 20.55
C HIS A 58 14.81 1.06 21.08
N SER A 59 13.86 0.61 20.28
CA SER A 59 12.47 0.43 20.69
C SER A 59 11.85 -0.83 20.05
N ALA A 60 10.71 -1.29 20.57
CA ALA A 60 9.94 -2.37 19.95
C ALA A 60 9.52 -2.05 18.50
N GLY A 61 9.39 -0.76 18.17
CA GLY A 61 9.08 -0.30 16.82
C GLY A 61 10.16 -0.62 15.79
N ASP A 62 11.41 -0.84 16.22
CA ASP A 62 12.51 -1.20 15.32
C ASP A 62 12.28 -2.57 14.66
N ALA A 63 11.59 -3.49 15.33
CA ALA A 63 11.21 -4.79 14.77
C ALA A 63 9.88 -4.70 14.01
N GLU A 64 8.90 -3.99 14.56
CA GLU A 64 7.50 -3.97 14.09
C GLU A 64 7.24 -3.05 12.89
N PHE A 65 8.02 -1.98 12.70
CA PHE A 65 7.80 -1.06 11.60
C PHE A 65 8.75 -1.31 10.43
N ALA A 66 8.22 -1.07 9.24
CA ALA A 66 8.97 -1.18 8.00
C ALA A 66 9.68 0.15 7.69
N VAL A 67 10.91 0.05 7.19
CA VAL A 67 11.87 1.15 7.02
C VAL A 67 11.43 2.19 5.97
N GLY A 68 10.67 1.78 4.96
CA GLY A 68 10.45 2.55 3.73
C GLY A 68 9.78 3.91 3.93
N TYR A 69 8.73 3.99 4.77
CA TYR A 69 8.06 5.27 5.05
C TYR A 69 8.94 6.25 5.84
N PRO A 70 9.53 5.87 6.99
CA PRO A 70 10.44 6.75 7.72
C PRO A 70 11.69 7.13 6.91
N LEU A 71 12.22 6.22 6.07
CA LEU A 71 13.33 6.54 5.17
C LEU A 71 12.95 7.60 4.13
N ALA A 72 11.75 7.51 3.54
CA ALA A 72 11.26 8.54 2.60
C ALA A 72 11.13 9.90 3.29
N GLY A 73 10.65 9.93 4.54
CA GLY A 73 10.61 11.13 5.37
C GLY A 73 12.01 11.71 5.60
N ALA A 74 12.96 10.87 6.00
CA ALA A 74 14.34 11.28 6.27
C ALA A 74 15.05 11.82 5.01
N LEU A 75 14.80 11.21 3.85
CA LEU A 75 15.32 11.70 2.57
C LEU A 75 14.76 13.08 2.21
N LEU A 76 13.45 13.29 2.42
CA LEU A 76 12.82 14.59 2.15
C LEU A 76 13.26 15.66 3.15
N ALA A 77 13.48 15.31 4.42
CA ALA A 77 13.97 16.23 5.45
C ALA A 77 15.33 16.85 5.10
N ARG A 78 16.15 16.21 4.24
CA ARG A 78 17.42 16.78 3.72
C ARG A 78 17.23 18.07 2.92
N SER A 79 16.01 18.36 2.47
CA SER A 79 15.67 19.65 1.84
C SER A 79 15.60 20.83 2.81
N GLY A 80 15.79 20.59 4.12
CA GLY A 80 15.71 21.60 5.17
C GLY A 80 14.32 21.70 5.81
N LEU A 81 13.39 20.83 5.43
CA LEU A 81 12.08 20.72 6.09
C LEU A 81 12.22 20.03 7.45
N ASP A 82 11.46 20.51 8.43
CA ASP A 82 11.27 19.78 9.70
C ASP A 82 10.73 18.36 9.41
N MET A 83 11.20 17.37 10.18
CA MET A 83 10.88 15.95 9.94
C MET A 83 9.38 15.69 9.90
N ARG A 84 8.61 16.32 10.80
CA ARG A 84 7.15 16.17 10.82
C ARG A 84 6.51 16.66 9.53
N THR A 85 6.93 17.85 9.08
CA THR A 85 6.44 18.45 7.84
C THR A 85 6.86 17.61 6.64
N ALA A 86 8.09 17.11 6.60
CA ALA A 86 8.58 16.24 5.55
C ALA A 86 7.72 14.96 5.44
N MET A 87 7.46 14.28 6.55
CA MET A 87 6.65 13.07 6.55
C MET A 87 5.18 13.33 6.18
N GLN A 88 4.60 14.45 6.64
CA GLN A 88 3.25 14.83 6.25
C GLN A 88 3.15 15.13 4.75
N CYS A 89 4.15 15.81 4.17
CA CYS A 89 4.27 16.00 2.73
C CYS A 89 4.36 14.66 1.98
N ILE A 90 5.12 13.68 2.48
CA ILE A 90 5.16 12.32 1.90
C ILE A 90 3.76 11.71 1.89
N SER A 91 2.98 11.80 2.98
CA SER A 91 1.62 11.28 3.02
C SER A 91 0.69 11.95 2.00
N TRP A 92 0.71 13.28 1.89
CA TRP A 92 -0.09 14.00 0.90
C TRP A 92 0.28 13.62 -0.53
N ILE A 93 1.57 13.67 -0.87
CA ILE A 93 2.07 13.31 -2.21
C ILE A 93 1.72 11.86 -2.54
N SER A 94 1.88 10.95 -1.57
CA SER A 94 1.55 9.54 -1.75
C SER A 94 0.07 9.32 -2.03
N ALA A 95 -0.83 10.04 -1.36
CA ALA A 95 -2.26 9.96 -1.65
C ALA A 95 -2.57 10.46 -3.07
N GLY A 96 -1.98 11.56 -3.52
CA GLY A 96 -2.11 12.01 -4.91
C GLY A 96 -1.57 10.98 -5.92
N LEU A 97 -0.40 10.41 -5.65
CA LEU A 97 0.19 9.36 -6.49
C LEU A 97 -0.69 8.10 -6.53
N ALA A 98 -1.30 7.71 -5.40
CA ALA A 98 -2.24 6.59 -5.35
C ALA A 98 -3.44 6.83 -6.26
N LEU A 99 -4.05 8.02 -6.27
CA LEU A 99 -5.14 8.37 -7.20
C LEU A 99 -4.69 8.28 -8.67
N LEU A 100 -3.49 8.77 -8.96
CA LEU A 100 -2.91 8.75 -10.30
C LEU A 100 -2.66 7.31 -10.79
N PHE A 101 -2.07 6.45 -9.96
CA PHE A 101 -1.85 5.05 -10.32
C PHE A 101 -3.14 4.24 -10.35
N PHE A 102 -4.13 4.58 -9.51
CA PHE A 102 -5.46 4.00 -9.59
C PHE A 102 -6.13 4.27 -10.95
N ASP A 103 -6.17 5.51 -11.44
CA ASP A 103 -6.69 5.81 -12.79
C ASP A 103 -5.88 5.09 -13.89
N ARG A 104 -4.56 4.99 -13.74
CA ARG A 104 -3.72 4.27 -14.73
C ARG A 104 -3.97 2.76 -14.71
N CYS A 105 -4.28 2.16 -13.56
CA CYS A 105 -4.78 0.79 -13.49
C CYS A 105 -6.11 0.65 -14.23
N LEU A 106 -7.06 1.55 -13.98
CA LEU A 106 -8.35 1.56 -14.68
C LEU A 106 -8.18 1.72 -16.19
N GLN A 107 -7.22 2.53 -16.65
CA GLN A 107 -6.92 2.69 -18.07
C GLN A 107 -6.56 1.36 -18.75
N VAL A 108 -5.83 0.48 -18.05
CA VAL A 108 -5.44 -0.83 -18.57
C VAL A 108 -6.60 -1.83 -18.47
N LEU A 109 -7.34 -1.80 -17.36
CA LEU A 109 -8.41 -2.77 -17.06
C LEU A 109 -9.73 -2.50 -17.79
N SER A 110 -9.96 -1.26 -18.24
CA SER A 110 -11.17 -0.83 -18.94
C SER A 110 -10.84 -0.13 -20.27
N PRO A 111 -10.28 -0.86 -21.25
CA PRO A 111 -9.97 -0.28 -22.55
C PRO A 111 -11.27 0.23 -23.21
N GLY A 112 -11.28 1.51 -23.60
CA GLY A 112 -12.44 2.19 -24.20
C GLY A 112 -13.25 3.06 -23.23
N ALA A 113 -13.02 2.97 -21.91
CA ALA A 113 -13.62 3.92 -20.97
C ALA A 113 -13.08 5.35 -21.19
N ARG A 114 -13.98 6.33 -21.26
CA ARG A 114 -13.60 7.76 -21.36
C ARG A 114 -12.83 8.18 -20.12
N ALA A 115 -11.83 9.04 -20.28
CA ALA A 115 -11.02 9.54 -19.17
C ALA A 115 -11.89 10.21 -18.08
N GLN A 116 -12.93 10.95 -18.47
CA GLN A 116 -13.90 11.55 -17.55
C GLN A 116 -14.59 10.51 -16.65
N SER A 117 -15.06 9.41 -17.23
CA SER A 117 -15.75 8.35 -16.48
C SER A 117 -14.82 7.66 -15.48
N ARG A 118 -13.55 7.43 -15.86
CA ARG A 118 -12.57 6.84 -14.94
C ARG A 118 -12.25 7.77 -13.78
N TRP A 119 -12.02 9.06 -14.04
CA TRP A 119 -11.79 10.04 -12.97
C TRP A 119 -13.01 10.23 -12.07
N MET A 120 -14.23 10.20 -12.62
CA MET A 120 -15.46 10.22 -11.82
C MET A 120 -15.54 8.98 -10.92
N PHE A 121 -15.22 7.79 -11.46
CA PHE A 121 -15.14 6.57 -10.66
C PHE A 121 -14.09 6.68 -9.56
N THR A 122 -12.85 7.05 -9.88
CA THR A 122 -11.76 7.30 -8.91
C THR A 122 -12.16 8.30 -7.84
N GLY A 123 -12.85 9.38 -8.22
CA GLY A 123 -13.35 10.40 -7.31
C GLY A 123 -14.36 9.82 -6.32
N LEU A 124 -15.41 9.18 -6.84
CA LEU A 124 -16.51 8.65 -6.05
C LEU A 124 -16.11 7.46 -5.17
N THR A 125 -15.26 6.56 -5.66
CA THR A 125 -14.88 5.36 -4.92
C THR A 125 -13.67 5.60 -4.03
N LEU A 126 -12.57 6.17 -4.53
CA LEU A 126 -11.34 6.26 -3.74
C LEU A 126 -11.17 7.61 -3.05
N MET A 127 -11.23 8.70 -3.81
CA MET A 127 -10.89 10.05 -3.33
C MET A 127 -11.81 10.53 -2.20
N LEU A 128 -13.11 10.24 -2.30
CA LEU A 128 -14.11 10.61 -1.28
C LEU A 128 -14.18 9.63 -0.11
N SER A 129 -13.44 8.51 -0.14
CA SER A 129 -13.51 7.54 0.95
C SER A 129 -12.80 8.09 2.21
N PRO A 130 -13.47 8.10 3.38
CA PRO A 130 -12.87 8.60 4.63
C PRO A 130 -11.57 7.90 5.00
N CYS A 131 -11.50 6.58 4.75
CA CYS A 131 -10.30 5.79 5.01
C CYS A 131 -9.07 6.28 4.22
N PHE A 132 -9.26 6.65 2.96
CA PHE A 132 -8.18 7.11 2.09
C PHE A 132 -7.78 8.55 2.41
N VAL A 133 -8.74 9.43 2.67
CA VAL A 133 -8.47 10.81 3.10
C VAL A 133 -7.64 10.80 4.39
N ARG A 134 -8.04 10.01 5.40
CA ARG A 134 -7.26 9.87 6.63
C ARG A 134 -5.87 9.33 6.36
N ALA A 135 -5.73 8.29 5.54
CA ALA A 135 -4.42 7.72 5.20
C ALA A 135 -3.48 8.77 4.56
N GLY A 136 -4.01 9.70 3.78
CA GLY A 136 -3.26 10.82 3.21
C GLY A 136 -2.92 11.93 4.19
N MET A 137 -3.73 12.14 5.24
CA MET A 137 -3.49 13.18 6.25
C MET A 137 -2.54 12.76 7.38
N THR A 138 -2.53 11.47 7.74
CA THR A 138 -1.74 10.95 8.86
C THR A 138 -0.31 10.61 8.46
N VAL A 139 0.63 10.78 9.39
CA VAL A 139 2.03 10.39 9.26
C VAL A 139 2.15 8.87 9.43
N MET A 140 1.80 8.13 8.38
CA MET A 140 1.71 6.67 8.40
C MET A 140 2.06 6.06 7.03
N SER A 141 2.50 4.80 7.04
CA SER A 141 2.88 4.04 5.84
C SER A 141 1.74 3.73 4.86
N ASP A 142 0.48 3.95 5.25
CA ASP A 142 -0.72 3.53 4.50
C ASP A 142 -0.74 4.08 3.07
N ALA A 143 -0.67 5.40 2.91
CA ALA A 143 -0.77 6.05 1.61
C ALA A 143 0.42 5.74 0.70
N LEU A 144 1.65 5.76 1.23
CA LEU A 144 2.86 5.45 0.46
C LEU A 144 2.89 3.99 0.02
N GLY A 145 2.56 3.07 0.92
CA GLY A 145 2.48 1.64 0.61
C GLY A 145 1.44 1.37 -0.48
N LEU A 146 0.26 2.00 -0.38
CA LEU A 146 -0.77 1.88 -1.40
C LEU A 146 -0.33 2.46 -2.75
N ALA A 147 0.28 3.64 -2.77
CA ALA A 147 0.77 4.26 -4.01
C ALA A 147 1.79 3.38 -4.73
N LEU A 148 2.74 2.80 -3.98
CA LEU A 148 3.76 1.89 -4.53
C LEU A 148 3.13 0.57 -5.00
N ALA A 149 2.17 0.02 -4.27
CA ALA A 149 1.46 -1.19 -4.67
C ALA A 149 0.64 -0.98 -5.95
N LEU A 150 -0.09 0.13 -6.06
CA LEU A 150 -0.84 0.49 -7.27
C LEU A 150 0.10 0.75 -8.45
N ALA A 151 1.25 1.39 -8.22
CA ALA A 151 2.26 1.57 -9.26
C ALA A 151 2.84 0.22 -9.74
N ALA A 152 3.10 -0.72 -8.81
CA ALA A 152 3.55 -2.06 -9.15
C ALA A 152 2.50 -2.81 -9.99
N LEU A 153 1.24 -2.78 -9.56
CA LEU A 153 0.10 -3.36 -10.29
C LEU A 153 -0.05 -2.76 -11.68
N GLU A 154 0.04 -1.43 -11.81
CA GLU A 154 -0.07 -0.73 -13.09
C GLU A 154 0.98 -1.19 -14.11
N GLN A 155 2.23 -1.33 -13.67
CA GLN A 155 3.31 -1.86 -14.51
C GLN A 155 3.09 -3.35 -14.81
N GLY A 156 2.65 -4.15 -13.84
CA GLY A 156 2.34 -5.56 -14.01
C GLY A 156 1.20 -5.82 -14.99
N PHE A 157 0.08 -5.10 -14.89
CA PHE A 157 -1.03 -5.17 -15.84
C PHE A 157 -0.56 -4.86 -17.25
N ARG A 158 0.34 -3.88 -17.42
CA ARG A 158 0.92 -3.60 -18.74
C ARG A 158 1.80 -4.74 -19.24
N VAL A 159 2.50 -5.48 -18.39
CA VAL A 159 3.26 -6.67 -18.80
C VAL A 159 2.31 -7.76 -19.31
N LEU A 160 1.21 -7.99 -18.59
CA LEU A 160 0.22 -9.01 -18.91
C LEU A 160 -0.59 -8.68 -20.16
N GLU A 161 -1.10 -7.45 -20.27
CA GLU A 161 -2.01 -7.08 -21.36
C GLU A 161 -1.29 -6.51 -22.61
N THR A 162 -0.14 -5.85 -22.44
CA THR A 162 0.60 -5.24 -23.57
C THR A 162 1.87 -6.00 -23.96
N GLY A 163 2.21 -7.07 -23.23
CA GLY A 163 3.31 -7.97 -23.57
C GLY A 163 4.73 -7.41 -23.39
N ARG A 164 4.91 -6.20 -22.81
CA ARG A 164 6.21 -5.53 -22.65
C ARG A 164 6.93 -6.01 -21.38
N PRO A 165 7.91 -6.93 -21.47
CA PRO A 165 8.46 -7.56 -20.27
C PRO A 165 9.38 -6.65 -19.46
N GLY A 166 10.00 -5.62 -20.06
CA GLY A 166 10.88 -4.68 -19.35
C GLY A 166 10.21 -4.00 -18.15
N ARG A 167 8.89 -3.83 -18.21
CA ARG A 167 8.09 -3.26 -17.12
C ARG A 167 7.99 -4.19 -15.90
N ALA A 168 8.25 -5.48 -16.05
CA ALA A 168 8.22 -6.43 -14.94
C ALA A 168 9.31 -6.13 -13.91
N VAL A 169 10.48 -5.68 -14.36
CA VAL A 169 11.58 -5.27 -13.46
C VAL A 169 11.16 -4.06 -12.61
N VAL A 170 10.55 -3.05 -13.25
CA VAL A 170 10.03 -1.87 -12.53
C VAL A 170 8.93 -2.27 -11.55
N ALA A 171 8.01 -3.16 -11.96
CA ALA A 171 6.97 -3.68 -11.08
C ALA A 171 7.55 -4.38 -9.85
N ALA A 172 8.62 -5.18 -10.01
CA ALA A 172 9.28 -5.85 -8.90
C ALA A 172 10.01 -4.89 -7.95
N VAL A 173 10.66 -3.85 -8.47
CA VAL A 173 11.27 -2.82 -7.62
C VAL A 173 10.20 -2.11 -6.78
N LEU A 174 9.11 -1.68 -7.41
CA LEU A 174 7.99 -1.03 -6.71
C LEU A 174 7.32 -1.96 -5.69
N CYS A 175 7.20 -3.25 -6.03
CA CYS A 175 6.70 -4.29 -5.13
C CYS A 175 7.59 -4.44 -3.89
N GLY A 176 8.92 -4.53 -4.06
CA GLY A 176 9.87 -4.60 -2.94
C GLY A 176 9.78 -3.36 -2.05
N LEU A 177 9.79 -2.17 -2.66
CA LEU A 177 9.65 -0.90 -1.92
C LEU A 177 8.30 -0.79 -1.18
N ALA A 178 7.20 -1.30 -1.76
CA ALA A 178 5.90 -1.33 -1.10
C ALA A 178 5.92 -2.22 0.15
N VAL A 179 6.53 -3.41 0.08
CA VAL A 179 6.71 -4.30 1.23
C VAL A 179 7.61 -3.66 2.29
N CYS A 180 8.71 -3.02 1.88
CA CYS A 180 9.57 -2.26 2.80
C CYS A 180 8.89 -1.06 3.43
N THR A 181 7.83 -0.54 2.82
CA THR A 181 7.03 0.55 3.37
C THR A 181 5.99 0.01 4.35
N ARG A 182 5.41 -1.16 4.04
CA ARG A 182 4.37 -1.79 4.86
C ARG A 182 4.33 -3.30 4.66
N PHE A 183 4.71 -4.05 5.69
CA PHE A 183 4.75 -5.51 5.66
C PHE A 183 3.42 -6.18 5.34
N SER A 184 2.30 -5.59 5.76
CA SER A 184 0.98 -6.19 5.48
C SER A 184 0.77 -6.38 3.98
N LEU A 185 1.34 -5.54 3.13
CA LEU A 185 1.21 -5.64 1.67
C LEU A 185 1.89 -6.89 1.08
N ALA A 186 2.78 -7.57 1.83
CA ALA A 186 3.45 -8.77 1.38
C ALA A 186 2.45 -9.87 0.97
N GLY A 187 1.36 -10.06 1.72
CA GLY A 187 0.33 -11.05 1.39
C GLY A 187 -0.34 -10.81 0.03
N LEU A 188 -0.66 -9.54 -0.28
CA LEU A 188 -1.23 -9.12 -1.57
C LEU A 188 -0.21 -9.26 -2.70
N LEU A 189 1.01 -8.74 -2.47
CA LEU A 189 2.04 -8.63 -3.48
C LEU A 189 2.74 -9.97 -3.77
N ALA A 190 2.68 -10.94 -2.87
CA ALA A 190 3.18 -12.30 -3.12
C ALA A 190 2.41 -12.97 -4.26
N ALA A 191 1.07 -12.90 -4.25
CA ALA A 191 0.23 -13.43 -5.34
C ALA A 191 0.49 -12.71 -6.67
N PHE A 192 0.66 -11.39 -6.61
CA PHE A 192 1.04 -10.57 -7.76
C PHE A 192 2.39 -10.99 -8.35
N ALA A 193 3.43 -11.07 -7.52
CA ALA A 193 4.78 -11.43 -7.93
C ALA A 193 4.83 -12.85 -8.50
N ALA A 194 4.14 -13.81 -7.86
CA ALA A 194 4.03 -15.18 -8.36
C ALA A 194 3.38 -15.24 -9.75
N THR A 195 2.28 -14.49 -9.96
CA THR A 195 1.60 -14.43 -11.26
C THR A 195 2.50 -13.82 -12.34
N LEU A 196 3.21 -12.73 -12.02
CA LEU A 196 4.12 -12.05 -12.93
C LEU A 196 5.30 -12.96 -13.33
N LEU A 197 5.91 -13.63 -12.34
CA LEU A 197 7.01 -14.57 -12.57
C LEU A 197 6.52 -15.76 -13.40
N PHE A 198 5.40 -16.38 -13.02
CA PHE A 198 4.81 -17.48 -13.77
C PHE A 198 4.58 -17.10 -15.24
N TYR A 199 4.01 -15.92 -15.50
CA TYR A 199 3.83 -15.41 -16.86
C TYR A 199 5.17 -15.26 -17.62
N LEU A 200 6.23 -14.76 -16.99
CA LEU A 200 7.54 -14.63 -17.64
C LEU A 200 8.17 -16.00 -17.95
N LEU A 201 8.05 -16.96 -17.02
CA LEU A 201 8.58 -18.33 -17.18
C LEU A 201 7.81 -19.07 -18.28
N GLN A 202 6.48 -18.99 -18.29
CA GLN A 202 5.63 -19.61 -19.30
C GLN A 202 5.94 -19.09 -20.71
N ASN A 203 6.23 -17.80 -20.84
CA ASN A 203 6.63 -17.17 -22.10
C ASN A 203 8.12 -17.32 -22.43
N ARG A 204 8.85 -18.19 -21.70
CA ARG A 204 10.29 -18.47 -21.88
C ARG A 204 11.19 -17.23 -21.78
N LYS A 205 10.77 -16.20 -21.05
CA LYS A 205 11.53 -14.96 -20.81
C LYS A 205 12.41 -15.07 -19.56
N TRP A 206 13.24 -16.12 -19.49
CA TRP A 206 14.01 -16.49 -18.30
C TRP A 206 14.92 -15.38 -17.78
N TRP A 207 15.63 -14.68 -18.67
CA TRP A 207 16.48 -13.55 -18.28
C TRP A 207 15.69 -12.42 -17.63
N MET A 208 14.48 -12.16 -18.12
CA MET A 208 13.60 -11.17 -17.51
C MET A 208 13.08 -11.65 -16.15
N ALA A 209 12.77 -12.95 -16.01
CA ALA A 209 12.35 -13.51 -14.73
C ALA A 209 13.47 -13.38 -13.67
N VAL A 210 14.71 -13.70 -14.02
CA VAL A 210 15.89 -13.53 -13.15
C VAL A 210 16.10 -12.05 -12.81
N ALA A 211 16.06 -11.16 -13.81
CA ALA A 211 16.20 -9.72 -13.58
C ALA A 211 15.10 -9.15 -12.69
N THR A 212 13.85 -9.58 -12.88
CA THR A 212 12.70 -9.21 -12.05
C THR A 212 12.88 -9.70 -10.61
N LEU A 213 13.29 -10.95 -10.42
CA LEU A 213 13.55 -11.50 -9.09
C LEU A 213 14.68 -10.75 -8.38
N ALA A 214 15.82 -10.58 -9.06
CA ALA A 214 16.98 -9.85 -8.54
C ALA A 214 16.61 -8.41 -8.17
N ALA A 215 15.90 -7.69 -9.04
CA ALA A 215 15.49 -6.31 -8.78
C ALA A 215 14.51 -6.19 -7.59
N GLY A 216 13.60 -7.16 -7.43
CA GLY A 216 12.72 -7.22 -6.27
C GLY A 216 13.48 -7.45 -4.97
N LEU A 217 14.44 -8.39 -4.97
CA LEU A 217 15.30 -8.66 -3.80
C LEU A 217 16.20 -7.46 -3.46
N LEU A 218 16.78 -6.82 -4.48
CA LEU A 218 17.58 -5.60 -4.29
C LEU A 218 16.75 -4.46 -3.68
N ALA A 219 15.48 -4.33 -4.08
CA ALA A 219 14.58 -3.32 -3.51
C ALA A 219 14.23 -3.58 -2.04
N LEU A 220 14.43 -4.80 -1.54
CA LEU A 220 14.26 -5.14 -0.12
C LEU A 220 15.49 -4.80 0.73
N LEU A 221 16.66 -4.59 0.12
CA LEU A 221 17.92 -4.34 0.85
C LEU A 221 17.86 -3.19 1.85
N PRO A 222 17.24 -2.02 1.57
CA PRO A 222 17.19 -0.93 2.54
C PRO A 222 16.58 -1.35 3.89
N HIS A 223 15.70 -2.35 3.88
CA HIS A 223 15.11 -2.88 5.09
C HIS A 223 16.14 -3.55 6.01
N PHE A 224 16.97 -4.41 5.44
CA PHE A 224 17.97 -5.17 6.19
C PHE A 224 19.18 -4.32 6.56
N LEU A 225 19.55 -3.36 5.71
CA LEU A 225 20.74 -2.53 5.93
C LEU A 225 20.57 -1.47 7.03
N LEU A 226 19.34 -0.97 7.23
CA LEU A 226 19.07 0.14 8.16
C LEU A 226 18.55 -0.31 9.52
N LYS A 227 18.20 -1.59 9.68
CA LYS A 227 17.73 -2.11 10.96
C LYS A 227 18.90 -2.49 11.87
N PRO A 228 18.76 -2.30 13.20
CA PRO A 228 19.77 -2.72 14.15
C PRO A 228 19.82 -4.25 14.22
N ALA A 229 21.00 -4.78 14.58
CA ALA A 229 21.23 -6.21 14.75
C ALA A 229 20.17 -6.83 15.68
N GLY A 230 19.48 -7.87 15.20
CA GLY A 230 18.40 -8.55 15.92
C GLY A 230 16.98 -8.12 15.53
N ALA A 231 16.79 -6.92 14.97
CA ALA A 231 15.48 -6.47 14.45
C ALA A 231 15.26 -6.85 12.96
N GLU A 232 16.23 -7.53 12.36
CA GLU A 232 16.28 -7.90 10.95
C GLU A 232 15.46 -9.14 10.62
N ASN A 233 15.13 -9.96 11.63
CA ASN A 233 14.42 -11.21 11.41
C ASN A 233 12.95 -10.94 11.09
N VAL A 234 12.60 -11.03 9.81
CA VAL A 234 11.23 -10.82 9.32
C VAL A 234 10.25 -11.84 9.91
N LEU A 235 10.71 -13.05 10.22
CA LEU A 235 9.85 -14.12 10.74
C LEU A 235 9.42 -13.90 12.20
N SER A 236 10.18 -13.12 12.97
CA SER A 236 9.82 -12.74 14.35
C SER A 236 8.92 -11.51 14.43
N HIS A 237 8.35 -11.08 13.29
CA HIS A 237 7.38 -9.99 13.31
C HIS A 237 6.05 -10.49 13.90
N SER A 238 5.44 -9.68 14.77
CA SER A 238 4.15 -9.97 15.41
C SER A 238 3.04 -10.48 14.47
N LEU A 239 3.00 -10.00 13.22
CA LEU A 239 2.00 -10.35 12.21
C LEU A 239 2.14 -11.80 11.73
N LEU A 240 3.37 -12.32 11.69
CA LEU A 240 3.68 -13.67 11.22
C LEU A 240 3.74 -14.67 12.36
N GLU A 241 4.36 -14.29 13.48
CA GLU A 241 4.55 -15.17 14.64
C GLU A 241 3.22 -15.66 15.22
N ASN A 242 2.22 -14.79 15.25
CA ASN A 242 0.90 -15.10 15.82
C ASN A 242 -0.16 -15.40 14.75
N TRP A 243 0.25 -15.57 13.50
CA TRP A 243 -0.67 -15.87 12.42
C TRP A 243 -1.23 -17.29 12.56
N SER A 244 -2.55 -17.45 12.48
CA SER A 244 -3.15 -18.77 12.44
C SER A 244 -4.48 -18.78 11.70
N LEU A 245 -4.80 -19.92 11.07
CA LEU A 245 -6.13 -20.12 10.46
C LEU A 245 -7.25 -20.04 11.51
N SER A 246 -6.99 -20.45 12.76
CA SER A 246 -7.97 -20.39 13.85
C SER A 246 -8.43 -18.96 14.16
N ASN A 247 -7.59 -17.96 13.91
CA ASN A 247 -7.90 -16.56 14.20
C ASN A 247 -9.05 -16.02 13.35
N HIS A 248 -9.36 -16.62 12.20
CA HIS A 248 -10.47 -16.21 11.34
C HIS A 248 -11.82 -16.24 12.07
N PHE A 249 -11.99 -17.17 13.01
CA PHE A 249 -13.24 -17.39 13.73
C PHE A 249 -13.21 -16.82 15.15
N LYS A 250 -12.10 -16.19 15.56
CA LYS A 250 -11.95 -15.55 16.87
C LYS A 250 -12.29 -14.07 16.79
N ALA A 251 -12.80 -13.55 17.89
CA ALA A 251 -13.04 -12.13 18.12
C ALA A 251 -12.24 -11.59 19.31
N VAL A 252 -11.64 -12.47 20.12
CA VAL A 252 -10.81 -12.11 21.28
C VAL A 252 -9.38 -12.57 21.02
N PHE A 253 -8.43 -11.67 21.24
CA PHE A 253 -7.00 -11.93 21.07
C PHE A 253 -6.22 -11.47 22.29
N SER A 254 -5.26 -12.29 22.72
CA SER A 254 -4.35 -11.97 23.82
C SER A 254 -2.93 -11.88 23.26
N ASN A 255 -2.31 -10.73 23.46
CA ASN A 255 -1.02 -10.34 22.90
C ASN A 255 -0.12 -9.83 24.03
N ALA A 256 1.15 -9.53 23.73
CA ALA A 256 2.06 -8.87 24.67
C ALA A 256 1.53 -7.52 25.21
N ASN A 257 0.61 -6.87 24.46
CA ASN A 257 -0.01 -5.60 24.82
C ASN A 257 -1.32 -5.74 25.63
N GLY A 258 -1.74 -6.97 25.95
CA GLY A 258 -2.97 -7.25 26.69
C GLY A 258 -3.99 -8.07 25.88
N THR A 259 -5.22 -8.17 26.39
CA THR A 259 -6.33 -8.85 25.71
C THR A 259 -7.27 -7.81 25.10
N VAL A 260 -7.56 -7.97 23.81
CA VAL A 260 -8.49 -7.11 23.08
C VAL A 260 -9.68 -7.94 22.65
N ASP A 261 -10.88 -7.42 22.94
CA ASP A 261 -12.16 -8.01 22.57
C ASP A 261 -12.80 -7.18 21.46
N TYR A 262 -13.13 -7.82 20.34
CA TYR A 262 -13.77 -7.21 19.18
C TYR A 262 -15.22 -7.68 19.06
N GLY A 263 -16.11 -6.79 18.61
CA GLY A 263 -17.53 -7.13 18.48
C GLY A 263 -17.85 -8.17 17.39
N LEU A 264 -16.92 -8.41 16.45
CA LEU A 264 -17.11 -9.34 15.33
C LEU A 264 -15.87 -10.22 15.14
N PRO A 265 -16.04 -11.47 14.66
CA PRO A 265 -14.91 -12.32 14.31
C PRO A 265 -14.18 -11.82 13.05
N ASN A 266 -12.91 -12.18 12.91
CA ASN A 266 -12.05 -11.74 11.82
C ASN A 266 -12.65 -11.98 10.41
N ILE A 267 -13.37 -13.08 10.20
CA ILE A 267 -13.98 -13.40 8.90
C ILE A 267 -15.05 -12.39 8.47
N LEU A 268 -15.77 -11.79 9.42
CA LEU A 268 -16.74 -10.72 9.12
C LEU A 268 -16.04 -9.36 9.01
N TYR A 269 -15.00 -9.16 9.82
CA TYR A 269 -14.17 -7.96 9.77
C TYR A 269 -13.52 -7.75 8.39
N VAL A 270 -13.01 -8.80 7.74
CA VAL A 270 -12.40 -8.66 6.40
C VAL A 270 -13.38 -8.24 5.30
N LEU A 271 -14.69 -8.33 5.55
CA LEU A 271 -15.76 -7.90 4.63
C LEU A 271 -16.14 -6.42 4.80
N PHE A 272 -15.58 -5.73 5.79
CA PHE A 272 -15.88 -4.31 6.05
C PHE A 272 -15.67 -3.36 4.86
N PRO A 273 -14.71 -3.57 3.94
CA PRO A 273 -14.59 -2.74 2.74
C PRO A 273 -15.88 -2.59 1.94
N LEU A 274 -16.76 -3.60 2.00
CA LEU A 274 -18.01 -3.61 1.26
C LEU A 274 -19.11 -2.80 1.96
N ALA A 275 -19.17 -2.75 3.28
CA ALA A 275 -20.37 -2.27 3.98
C ALA A 275 -20.11 -1.21 5.07
N HIS A 276 -18.86 -1.00 5.47
CA HIS A 276 -18.55 -0.11 6.59
C HIS A 276 -18.41 1.35 6.10
N PRO A 277 -19.03 2.34 6.77
CA PRO A 277 -19.10 3.74 6.30
C PRO A 277 -17.74 4.46 6.21
N TRP A 278 -16.73 3.87 6.85
CA TRP A 278 -15.33 4.28 6.70
C TRP A 278 -14.80 4.11 5.27
N PHE A 279 -15.39 3.18 4.53
CA PHE A 279 -15.22 2.95 3.11
C PHE A 279 -16.43 3.55 2.37
N CYS A 280 -16.29 3.88 1.09
CA CYS A 280 -17.41 4.47 0.37
C CYS A 280 -18.52 3.43 0.16
N LEU A 281 -19.72 3.71 0.67
CA LEU A 281 -20.90 2.84 0.58
C LEU A 281 -21.45 2.64 -0.84
N LEU A 282 -20.79 3.20 -1.86
CA LEU A 282 -21.15 3.00 -3.25
C LEU A 282 -20.81 1.59 -3.76
N LEU A 283 -19.85 0.89 -3.13
CA LEU A 283 -19.40 -0.43 -3.59
C LEU A 283 -20.52 -1.50 -3.67
N PRO A 284 -21.40 -1.68 -2.67
CA PRO A 284 -22.52 -2.61 -2.77
C PRO A 284 -23.46 -2.33 -3.95
N GLY A 285 -23.73 -1.05 -4.22
CA GLY A 285 -24.58 -0.65 -5.35
C GLY A 285 -23.91 -0.95 -6.70
N LEU A 286 -22.59 -0.78 -6.78
CA LEU A 286 -21.81 -1.11 -7.97
C LEU A 286 -21.72 -2.62 -8.23
N TRP A 287 -21.82 -3.45 -7.20
CA TRP A 287 -21.84 -4.91 -7.35
C TRP A 287 -23.03 -5.40 -8.19
N LEU A 288 -24.18 -4.72 -8.13
CA LEU A 288 -25.36 -5.03 -8.95
C LEU A 288 -25.11 -4.81 -10.46
N LEU A 289 -24.07 -4.06 -10.82
CA LEU A 289 -23.68 -3.81 -12.21
C LEU A 289 -22.63 -4.79 -12.73
N PHE A 290 -22.16 -5.71 -11.89
CA PHE A 290 -21.11 -6.67 -12.22
C PHE A 290 -21.62 -7.72 -13.21
N LYS A 291 -20.92 -7.87 -14.34
CA LYS A 291 -21.24 -8.89 -15.36
C LYS A 291 -20.17 -9.99 -15.37
N ARG A 292 -20.58 -11.23 -15.64
CA ARG A 292 -19.63 -12.36 -15.76
C ARG A 292 -18.57 -12.15 -16.85
N THR A 293 -18.89 -11.39 -17.89
CA THR A 293 -17.95 -10.99 -18.95
C THR A 293 -16.81 -10.13 -18.45
N ASP A 294 -16.94 -9.55 -17.25
CA ASP A 294 -15.96 -8.62 -16.72
C ASP A 294 -14.69 -9.33 -16.24
N VAL A 295 -14.69 -10.63 -15.92
CA VAL A 295 -13.51 -11.35 -15.34
C VAL A 295 -12.67 -12.10 -16.39
N HIS A 296 -12.86 -11.82 -17.67
CA HIS A 296 -12.15 -12.57 -18.72
C HIS A 296 -10.63 -12.26 -18.77
N LEU A 297 -10.24 -11.01 -18.46
CA LEU A 297 -8.85 -10.55 -18.51
C LEU A 297 -7.97 -11.24 -17.46
N ILE A 298 -6.76 -11.62 -17.85
CA ILE A 298 -5.76 -12.23 -16.96
C ILE A 298 -5.45 -11.28 -15.79
N SER A 299 -5.33 -9.98 -16.06
CA SER A 299 -5.11 -8.97 -15.03
C SER A 299 -6.20 -8.97 -13.95
N LYS A 300 -7.46 -9.22 -14.32
CA LYS A 300 -8.56 -9.25 -13.34
C LYS A 300 -8.59 -10.55 -12.53
N LYS A 301 -8.23 -11.69 -13.13
CA LYS A 301 -8.01 -12.93 -12.39
C LYS A 301 -6.87 -12.78 -11.38
N MET A 302 -5.81 -12.08 -11.76
CA MET A 302 -4.71 -11.74 -10.85
C MET A 302 -5.18 -10.85 -9.70
N ILE A 303 -6.00 -9.81 -9.95
CA ILE A 303 -6.59 -8.98 -8.89
C ILE A 303 -7.38 -9.83 -7.89
N VAL A 304 -8.21 -10.75 -8.38
CA VAL A 304 -8.98 -11.67 -7.52
C VAL A 304 -8.04 -12.55 -6.68
N ALA A 305 -6.98 -13.10 -7.28
CA ALA A 305 -5.98 -13.88 -6.55
C ALA A 305 -5.28 -13.03 -5.48
N CYS A 306 -4.85 -11.80 -5.81
CA CYS A 306 -4.26 -10.86 -4.86
C CYS A 306 -5.21 -10.53 -3.71
N LEU A 307 -6.49 -10.25 -4.02
CA LEU A 307 -7.50 -9.94 -3.03
C LEU A 307 -7.73 -11.14 -2.09
N VAL A 308 -7.94 -12.34 -2.62
CA VAL A 308 -8.17 -13.55 -1.81
C VAL A 308 -6.95 -13.85 -0.93
N CYS A 309 -5.74 -13.85 -1.49
CA CYS A 309 -4.52 -14.06 -0.70
C CYS A 309 -4.37 -13.00 0.40
N TYR A 310 -4.71 -11.74 0.10
CA TYR A 310 -4.63 -10.68 1.09
C TYR A 310 -5.67 -10.82 2.20
N LEU A 311 -6.92 -11.14 1.87
CA LEU A 311 -7.98 -11.32 2.87
C LEU A 311 -7.72 -12.54 3.76
N VAL A 312 -7.20 -13.64 3.22
CA VAL A 312 -6.77 -14.82 3.99
C VAL A 312 -5.61 -14.47 4.92
N PHE A 313 -4.65 -13.69 4.42
CA PHE A 313 -3.56 -13.20 5.25
C PHE A 313 -4.09 -12.36 6.41
N LEU A 314 -4.92 -11.34 6.13
CA LEU A 314 -5.48 -10.45 7.15
C LEU A 314 -6.38 -11.18 8.16
N GLY A 315 -7.20 -12.12 7.71
CA GLY A 315 -8.09 -12.87 8.60
C GLY A 315 -7.36 -13.75 9.61
N GLY A 316 -6.13 -14.15 9.30
CA GLY A 316 -5.29 -14.95 10.20
C GLY A 316 -4.49 -14.15 11.22
N ILE A 317 -4.46 -12.82 11.14
CA ILE A 317 -3.72 -11.96 12.06
C ILE A 317 -4.54 -11.73 13.35
N PRO A 318 -3.92 -11.75 14.54
CA PRO A 318 -4.63 -11.64 15.83
C PRO A 318 -4.93 -10.19 16.24
N HIS A 319 -5.30 -9.31 15.31
CA HIS A 319 -5.85 -7.98 15.59
C HIS A 319 -6.67 -7.45 14.43
N GLN A 320 -7.62 -6.56 14.74
CA GLN A 320 -8.46 -5.90 13.76
C GLN A 320 -8.09 -4.43 13.66
N ASN A 321 -7.66 -4.00 12.47
CA ASN A 321 -7.29 -2.61 12.21
C ASN A 321 -7.68 -2.19 10.79
N LEU A 322 -8.70 -1.33 10.71
CA LEU A 322 -9.31 -0.85 9.46
C LEU A 322 -8.31 -0.33 8.43
N ARG A 323 -7.14 0.13 8.88
CA ARG A 323 -6.06 0.61 8.01
C ARG A 323 -5.53 -0.46 7.07
N TYR A 324 -5.47 -1.73 7.49
CA TYR A 324 -5.06 -2.82 6.61
C TYR A 324 -6.08 -3.16 5.53
N LEU A 325 -7.32 -2.71 5.66
CA LEU A 325 -8.35 -3.01 4.67
C LEU A 325 -8.33 -2.02 3.49
N LEU A 326 -7.55 -0.94 3.57
CA LEU A 326 -7.47 0.05 2.49
C LEU A 326 -6.98 -0.54 1.15
N PRO A 327 -5.92 -1.37 1.08
CA PRO A 327 -5.52 -2.02 -0.17
C PRO A 327 -6.58 -2.98 -0.70
N ALA A 328 -7.25 -3.73 0.18
CA ALA A 328 -8.35 -4.62 -0.21
C ALA A 328 -9.50 -3.81 -0.82
N TYR A 329 -9.87 -2.69 -0.19
CA TYR A 329 -10.86 -1.75 -0.70
C TYR A 329 -10.51 -1.21 -2.09
N THR A 330 -9.24 -0.90 -2.36
CA THR A 330 -8.84 -0.42 -3.69
C THR A 330 -8.86 -1.49 -4.79
N LEU A 331 -8.83 -2.77 -4.44
CA LEU A 331 -8.89 -3.86 -5.42
C LEU A 331 -10.33 -4.27 -5.77
N LEU A 332 -11.29 -3.95 -4.88
CA LEU A 332 -12.73 -4.16 -5.07
C LEU A 332 -13.32 -3.14 -6.04
#